data_AF-A0A497I3B2-F1
#
_entry.id   AF-A0A497I3B2-F1
#
_cell.length_a   1.000
_cell.length_b   1.000
_cell.length_c   1.000
_cell.angle_alpha   90.00
_cell.angle_beta   90.00
_cell.angle_gamma   90.00
#
_symmetry.space_group_name_H-M   'P 1'
#
loop_
_entity.id
_entity.type
_entity.pdbx_description
1 polymer ?
#
loop_
_entity_poly.entity_id
_entity_poly.type
_entity_poly.pdbx_seq_one_letter_code
_entity_poly.pdbx_strand_id
1 'polypeptide(L)' 'MVRKVGVGIIGSGFVSRIHAEALKHVPDAEIVAVASKTRAHVEKFAK' A
#
# COMPACT_ATOMS: atom_id res chain seq x y z
N MET A 1 6.49 -13.00 19.22
CA MET A 1 5.76 -12.62 17.99
C MET A 1 6.73 -11.92 17.06
N VAL A 2 6.83 -12.33 15.79
CA VAL A 2 7.67 -11.61 14.81
C VAL A 2 6.96 -10.31 14.45
N ARG A 3 7.69 -9.19 14.46
CA ARG A 3 7.14 -7.88 14.10
C ARG A 3 6.97 -7.82 12.58
N LYS A 4 5.78 -7.45 12.10
CA LYS A 4 5.53 -7.25 10.67
C LYS A 4 6.38 -6.11 10.10
N VAL A 5 6.74 -6.24 8.83
CA VAL A 5 7.38 -5.20 8.03
C VAL A 5 6.31 -4.19 7.60
N GLY A 6 6.45 -2.95 8.04
CA GLY A 6 5.63 -1.84 7.58
C GLY A 6 6.01 -1.42 6.16
N VAL A 7 5.05 -1.44 5.24
CA VAL A 7 5.25 -1.11 3.83
C VAL A 7 4.56 0.21 3.49
N GLY A 8 5.31 1.12 2.88
CA GLY A 8 4.79 2.33 2.24
C GLY A 8 4.72 2.16 0.72
N ILE A 9 3.62 2.61 0.10
CA ILE A 9 3.45 2.56 -1.37
C ILE A 9 3.59 3.97 -1.95
N ILE A 10 4.48 4.13 -2.94
CA ILE A 10 4.60 5.36 -3.74
C ILE A 10 3.94 5.13 -5.09
N GLY A 11 3.00 6.02 -5.43
CA GLY A 11 2.10 5.84 -6.56
C GLY A 11 0.78 5.19 -6.14
N SER A 12 -0.27 5.52 -6.85
CA SER A 12 -1.66 5.15 -6.51
C SER A 12 -2.44 4.70 -7.76
N GLY A 13 -1.70 4.24 -8.77
CA GLY A 13 -2.24 3.84 -10.07
C GLY A 13 -2.59 2.36 -10.13
N PHE A 14 -2.75 1.85 -11.35
CA PHE A 14 -3.09 0.45 -11.62
C PHE A 14 -2.10 -0.54 -10.98
N VAL A 15 -0.80 -0.38 -11.23
CA VAL A 15 0.23 -1.30 -10.73
C VAL A 15 0.34 -1.26 -9.20
N SER A 16 0.20 -0.07 -8.58
CA SER A 16 0.18 0.06 -7.12
C SER A 16 -0.96 -0.75 -6.49
N ARG A 17 -2.12 -0.90 -7.16
CA ARG A 17 -3.23 -1.72 -6.66
C ARG A 17 -2.87 -3.20 -6.69
N ILE A 18 -2.20 -3.66 -7.74
CA ILE A 18 -1.74 -5.05 -7.85
C ILE A 18 -0.77 -5.37 -6.72
N HIS A 19 0.19 -4.48 -6.44
CA HIS A 19 1.11 -4.67 -5.31
C HIS A 19 0.40 -4.65 -3.97
N ALA A 20 -0.56 -3.74 -3.75
CA ALA A 20 -1.34 -3.71 -2.52
C ALA A 20 -2.13 -5.01 -2.30
N GLU A 21 -2.75 -5.56 -3.33
CA GLU A 21 -3.45 -6.85 -3.25
C GLU A 21 -2.50 -8.03 -3.02
N ALA A 22 -1.35 -8.06 -3.69
CA ALA A 22 -0.34 -9.09 -3.47
C ALA A 22 0.16 -9.09 -2.01
N LEU A 23 0.41 -7.90 -1.45
CA LEU A 23 0.90 -7.74 -0.07
C LEU A 23 -0.09 -8.25 0.99
N LYS A 24 -1.40 -8.30 0.71
CA LYS A 24 -2.39 -8.92 1.63
C LYS A 24 -2.15 -10.42 1.85
N HIS A 25 -1.45 -11.07 0.92
CA HIS A 25 -1.12 -12.50 0.99
C HIS A 25 0.25 -12.76 1.66
N VAL A 26 0.97 -11.72 2.08
CA VAL A 26 2.26 -11.84 2.76
C VAL A 26 2.05 -11.70 4.27
N PRO A 27 2.12 -12.78 5.06
CA PRO A 27 1.75 -12.76 6.48
C PRO A 27 2.53 -11.74 7.33
N ASP A 28 3.79 -11.52 6.96
CA ASP A 28 4.73 -10.66 7.68
C ASP A 28 4.76 -9.21 7.15
N ALA A 29 3.84 -8.83 6.25
CA ALA A 29 3.74 -7.47 5.72
C ALA A 29 2.48 -6.75 6.19
N GLU A 30 2.60 -5.44 6.39
CA GLU A 30 1.48 -4.56 6.70
C GLU A 30 1.65 -3.24 5.93
N ILE A 31 0.66 -2.87 5.12
CA ILE A 31 0.69 -1.57 4.42
C ILE A 31 0.30 -0.49 5.42
N VAL A 32 1.21 0.47 5.65
CA VAL A 32 1.03 1.52 6.68
C VAL A 32 0.96 2.93 6.10
N ALA A 33 1.32 3.11 4.83
CA ALA A 33 1.33 4.42 4.19
C ALA A 33 1.16 4.34 2.67
N VAL A 34 0.61 5.40 2.08
CA VAL A 34 0.61 5.63 0.63
C VAL A 34 0.91 7.10 0.34
N ALA A 35 1.65 7.35 -0.73
CA ALA A 35 1.94 8.68 -1.25
C ALA A 35 1.69 8.73 -2.76
N SER A 36 1.17 9.87 -3.24
CA SER A 36 0.98 10.14 -4.66
C SER A 36 1.08 11.64 -4.90
N LYS A 37 1.24 12.06 -6.17
CA LYS A 37 1.40 13.47 -6.54
C LYS A 37 0.21 14.33 -6.10
N THR A 38 -1.00 13.77 -6.06
CA THR A 38 -2.21 14.50 -5.66
C THR A 38 -2.92 13.81 -4.50
N ARG A 39 -3.54 14.60 -3.63
CA ARG A 39 -4.31 14.10 -2.47
C ARG A 39 -5.49 13.22 -2.90
N ALA A 40 -6.22 13.63 -3.93
CA ALA A 40 -7.35 12.85 -4.47
C ALA A 40 -6.95 11.44 -4.89
N HIS A 41 -5.74 11.26 -5.42
CA HIS A 41 -5.20 9.97 -5.80
C HIS A 41 -4.89 9.07 -4.60
N VAL A 42 -4.32 9.65 -3.53
CA VAL A 42 -4.13 8.95 -2.25
C VAL A 42 -5.48 8.52 -1.67
N GLU A 43 -6.44 9.44 -1.59
CA GLU A 43 -7.77 9.18 -1.01
C GLU A 43 -8.57 8.13 -1.80
N LYS A 44 -8.40 8.06 -3.12
CA LYS A 44 -9.04 7.01 -3.95
C LYS A 44 -8.38 5.64 -3.79
N PHE A 45 -7.09 5.60 -3.42
CA PHE A 45 -6.32 4.37 -3.29
C PHE A 45 -6.42 3.77 -1.88
N ALA A 46 -6.45 4.61 -0.85
CA ALA A 46 -6.48 4.20 0.55
C ALA A 46 -7.89 3.85 1.09
N LYS A 47 -8.90 3.83 0.21
CA LYS A 47 -10.25 3.35 0.51
C LYS A 47 -10.36 1.86 0.24
#